data_AF-A0A061RMH9-F1
#
_entry.id   AF-A0A061RMH9-F1
#
_cell.length_a   1.000
_cell.length_b   1.000
_cell.length_c   1.000
_cell.angle_alpha   90.00
_cell.angle_beta   90.00
_cell.angle_gamma   90.00
#
_symmetry.space_group_name_H-M   'P 1'
#
loop_
_entity.id
_entity.type
_entity.pdbx_description
1 polymer ?
#
loop_
_entity_poly.entity_id
_entity_poly.type
_entity_poly.pdbx_seq_one_letter_code
_entity_poly.pdbx_strand_id
1 'polypeptide(L)'
;KSKSELKERLVEKFSAKSPVYENCRMLSQDGQLLCHCDKRKMRWYLDKGLAHEVPGQEGTIQLNFQHKNSDQTTGADRFYSSQRSNECVVCGERGHYLRYRIVPSCYRRHFPVHLKSHRSHDIVLVCISCHEAAQRTADEVKRELEAEHAIPL
;
A
#
# COMPACT_ATOMS: atom_id res chain seq x y z
N LYS A 1 -29.39 5.89 17.42
CA LYS A 1 -28.33 4.85 17.34
C LYS A 1 -27.09 5.41 18.00
N SER A 2 -26.48 4.68 18.93
CA SER A 2 -25.27 5.14 19.60
C SER A 2 -24.13 5.26 18.58
N LYS A 3 -23.24 6.24 18.75
CA LYS A 3 -22.04 6.39 17.90
C LYS A 3 -21.17 5.12 17.93
N SER A 4 -21.21 4.36 19.04
CA SER A 4 -20.47 3.09 19.18
C SER A 4 -20.98 2.01 18.24
N GLU A 5 -22.29 1.79 18.21
CA GLU A 5 -22.94 0.74 17.38
C GLU A 5 -22.69 0.98 15.88
N LEU A 6 -22.68 2.26 15.46
CA LEU A 6 -22.35 2.60 14.08
C LEU A 6 -20.90 2.24 13.76
N LYS A 7 -19.96 2.61 14.64
CA LYS A 7 -18.53 2.32 14.46
C LYS A 7 -18.28 0.82 14.33
N GLU A 8 -18.86 0.01 15.20
CA GLU A 8 -18.74 -1.46 15.15
C GLU A 8 -19.22 -2.04 13.82
N ARG A 9 -20.37 -1.58 13.32
CA ARG A 9 -20.87 -2.00 12.00
C ARG A 9 -19.94 -1.58 10.85
N LEU A 10 -19.33 -0.40 10.95
CA LEU A 10 -18.33 0.04 9.97
C LEU A 10 -17.07 -0.83 10.05
N VAL A 11 -16.61 -1.18 11.26
CA VAL A 11 -15.48 -2.09 11.49
C VAL A 11 -15.74 -3.44 10.85
N GLU A 12 -16.89 -4.01 11.15
CA GLU A 12 -17.31 -5.28 10.58
C GLU A 12 -17.44 -5.22 9.06
N LYS A 13 -17.93 -4.12 8.50
CA LYS A 13 -18.14 -4.03 7.05
C LYS A 13 -16.86 -3.75 6.26
N PHE A 14 -16.02 -2.83 6.74
CA PHE A 14 -14.97 -2.22 5.92
C PHE A 14 -13.55 -2.56 6.36
N SER A 15 -13.34 -3.02 7.59
CA SER A 15 -11.99 -3.41 8.03
C SER A 15 -11.48 -4.59 7.21
N ALA A 16 -10.17 -4.59 6.97
CA ALA A 16 -9.46 -5.73 6.42
C ALA A 16 -9.73 -6.97 7.27
N LYS A 17 -10.05 -8.09 6.60
CA LYS A 17 -10.38 -9.38 7.22
C LYS A 17 -9.16 -10.29 7.41
N SER A 18 -8.08 -9.95 6.75
CA SER A 18 -6.79 -10.61 6.84
C SER A 18 -5.70 -9.55 6.90
N PRO A 19 -4.48 -9.90 7.35
CA PRO A 19 -3.32 -9.03 7.21
C PRO A 19 -3.20 -8.50 5.78
N VAL A 20 -2.97 -7.20 5.65
CA VAL A 20 -2.79 -6.53 4.35
C VAL A 20 -1.35 -6.69 3.86
N TYR A 21 -0.38 -6.55 4.76
CA TYR A 21 1.02 -6.75 4.50
C TYR A 21 1.44 -8.12 5.02
N GLU A 22 1.71 -9.05 4.10
CA GLU A 22 2.24 -10.39 4.43
C GLU A 22 3.77 -10.40 4.46
N ASN A 23 4.40 -9.34 3.96
CA ASN A 23 5.85 -9.12 3.97
C ASN A 23 6.69 -10.29 3.42
N CYS A 24 6.23 -10.95 2.35
CA CYS A 24 7.06 -11.92 1.63
C CYS A 24 8.26 -11.22 0.99
N ARG A 25 9.45 -11.79 1.15
CA ARG A 25 10.72 -11.18 0.72
C ARG A 25 10.99 -11.51 -0.74
N MET A 26 11.31 -10.50 -1.53
CA MET A 26 11.74 -10.67 -2.93
C MET A 26 13.19 -10.22 -3.04
N LEU A 27 14.07 -11.15 -3.41
CA LEU A 27 15.49 -10.93 -3.59
C LEU A 27 15.84 -10.73 -5.08
N SER A 28 16.88 -9.95 -5.35
CA SER A 28 17.49 -9.82 -6.66
C SER A 28 18.17 -11.12 -7.07
N GLN A 29 18.58 -11.23 -8.34
CA GLN A 29 19.37 -12.36 -8.82
C GLN A 29 20.66 -12.54 -8.00
N ASP A 30 21.24 -11.45 -7.49
CA ASP A 30 22.44 -11.42 -6.63
C ASP A 30 22.15 -11.68 -5.14
N GLY A 31 20.89 -11.93 -4.76
CA GLY A 31 20.49 -12.21 -3.37
C GLY A 31 20.22 -10.98 -2.50
N GLN A 32 20.29 -9.76 -3.06
CA GLN A 32 19.98 -8.53 -2.33
C GLN A 32 18.46 -8.36 -2.15
N LEU A 33 18.01 -7.91 -0.98
CA LEU A 33 16.58 -7.67 -0.74
C LEU A 33 16.08 -6.49 -1.59
N LEU A 34 15.15 -6.75 -2.52
CA LEU A 34 14.56 -5.72 -3.37
C LEU A 34 13.34 -5.08 -2.72
N CYS A 35 12.41 -5.89 -2.22
CA CYS A 35 11.19 -5.40 -1.60
C CYS A 35 10.46 -6.49 -0.81
N HIS A 36 9.43 -6.06 -0.09
CA HIS A 36 8.40 -6.91 0.50
C HIS A 36 7.13 -6.90 -0.35
N CYS A 37 6.48 -8.06 -0.50
CA CYS A 37 5.26 -8.23 -1.28
C CYS A 37 4.24 -9.13 -0.59
N ASP A 38 3.05 -9.25 -1.19
CA ASP A 38 2.03 -10.21 -0.75
C ASP A 38 2.28 -11.61 -1.33
N LYS A 39 1.66 -12.63 -0.71
CA LYS A 39 1.81 -14.02 -1.17
C LYS A 39 1.28 -14.23 -2.57
N ARG A 40 0.28 -13.44 -2.99
CA ARG A 40 -0.31 -13.56 -4.33
C ARG A 40 0.71 -13.16 -5.40
N LYS A 41 1.44 -12.06 -5.20
CA LYS A 41 2.52 -11.61 -6.07
C LYS A 41 3.66 -12.63 -6.03
N MET A 42 4.07 -13.06 -4.84
CA MET A 42 5.09 -14.10 -4.69
C MET A 42 4.77 -15.35 -5.52
N ARG A 43 3.56 -15.91 -5.37
CA ARG A 43 3.08 -17.07 -6.15
C ARG A 43 3.07 -16.80 -7.64
N TRP A 44 2.62 -15.61 -8.08
CA TRP A 44 2.64 -15.26 -9.50
C TRP A 44 4.05 -15.33 -10.09
N TYR A 45 5.09 -14.91 -9.38
CA TYR A 45 6.48 -15.02 -9.86
C TYR A 45 6.95 -16.48 -9.94
N LEU A 46 6.59 -17.31 -8.95
CA LEU A 46 6.90 -18.74 -8.93
C LEU A 46 6.19 -19.48 -10.08
N ASP A 47 4.89 -19.27 -10.25
CA ASP A 47 4.07 -19.89 -11.30
C ASP A 47 4.54 -19.51 -12.72
N LYS A 48 5.16 -18.33 -12.86
CA LYS A 48 5.73 -17.86 -14.13
C LYS A 48 7.17 -18.30 -14.37
N GLY A 49 7.79 -19.03 -13.44
CA GLY A 49 9.20 -19.40 -13.52
C GLY A 49 10.15 -18.19 -13.49
N LEU A 50 9.68 -17.05 -12.97
CA LEU A 50 10.44 -15.80 -12.88
C LEU A 50 11.27 -15.70 -11.60
N ALA A 51 10.98 -16.57 -10.62
CA ALA A 51 11.68 -16.67 -9.36
C ALA A 51 11.67 -18.11 -8.87
N HIS A 52 12.52 -18.41 -7.88
CA HIS A 52 12.50 -19.66 -7.13
C HIS A 52 12.42 -19.36 -5.62
N GLU A 53 11.91 -20.33 -4.85
CA GLU A 53 11.93 -20.24 -3.38
C GLU A 53 13.35 -20.43 -2.86
N VAL A 54 13.72 -19.66 -1.83
CA VAL A 54 15.04 -19.77 -1.20
C VAL A 54 14.99 -20.87 -0.13
N PRO A 55 15.83 -21.93 -0.24
CA PRO A 55 15.83 -23.02 0.75
C PRO A 55 16.11 -22.51 2.16
N GLY A 56 15.32 -22.99 3.13
CA GLY A 56 15.44 -22.58 4.54
C GLY A 56 14.94 -21.17 4.86
N GLN A 57 14.34 -20.46 3.91
CA GLN A 57 13.76 -19.13 4.11
C GLN A 57 12.30 -19.08 3.64
N GLU A 58 11.37 -19.44 4.52
CA GLU A 58 9.94 -19.39 4.22
C GLU A 58 9.49 -17.99 3.79
N GLY A 59 8.63 -17.93 2.77
CA GLY A 59 8.09 -16.66 2.25
C GLY A 59 9.14 -15.78 1.56
N THR A 60 10.27 -16.35 1.15
CA THR A 60 11.34 -15.65 0.43
C THR A 60 11.52 -16.24 -0.98
N ILE A 61 11.47 -15.38 -1.99
CA ILE A 61 11.73 -15.73 -3.39
C ILE A 61 12.90 -14.94 -3.94
N GLN A 62 13.67 -15.56 -4.83
CA GLN A 62 14.80 -14.95 -5.52
C GLN A 62 14.52 -14.91 -7.03
N LEU A 63 14.65 -13.71 -7.63
CA LEU A 63 14.40 -13.53 -9.06
C LEU A 63 15.45 -14.28 -9.90
N ASN A 64 15.01 -14.87 -11.00
CA ASN A 64 15.88 -15.57 -11.96
C ASN A 64 16.55 -14.63 -12.97
N PHE A 65 16.31 -13.32 -12.87
CA PHE A 65 16.78 -12.31 -13.82
C PHE A 65 17.18 -11.02 -13.12
N GLN A 66 18.07 -10.24 -13.76
CA GLN A 66 18.48 -8.95 -13.22
C GLN A 66 17.36 -7.93 -13.33
N HIS A 67 16.88 -7.49 -12.17
CA HIS A 67 15.92 -6.40 -12.09
C HIS A 67 16.60 -5.08 -12.50
N LYS A 68 16.04 -4.37 -13.49
CA LYS A 68 16.58 -3.07 -13.90
C LYS A 68 16.23 -2.03 -12.83
N ASN A 69 17.20 -1.71 -11.97
CA ASN A 69 17.08 -0.74 -10.88
C ASN A 69 17.23 0.70 -11.37
N SER A 70 16.37 1.20 -12.27
CA SER A 70 16.40 2.64 -12.56
C SER A 70 15.99 3.48 -11.35
N ASP A 71 15.06 2.97 -10.53
CA ASP A 71 14.36 3.78 -9.53
C ASP A 71 14.90 3.60 -8.09
N GLN A 72 15.65 2.53 -7.81
CA GLN A 72 16.19 2.23 -6.47
C GLN A 72 17.61 2.77 -6.25
N THR A 73 18.30 3.19 -7.31
CA THR A 73 19.71 3.65 -7.27
C THR A 73 19.86 5.09 -6.72
N THR A 74 18.76 5.81 -6.50
CA THR A 74 18.73 7.23 -6.08
C THR A 74 18.37 7.46 -4.60
N GLY A 75 18.52 6.46 -3.73
CA GLY A 75 18.35 6.63 -2.28
C GLY A 75 16.94 6.36 -1.73
N ALA A 76 16.02 5.83 -2.55
CA ALA A 76 14.70 5.37 -2.13
C ALA A 76 14.67 3.91 -1.62
N ASP A 77 15.82 3.22 -1.63
CA ASP A 77 15.97 1.80 -1.31
C ASP A 77 15.26 1.41 -0.01
N ARG A 78 15.52 2.13 1.10
CA ARG A 78 14.94 1.81 2.41
C ARG A 78 13.41 1.78 2.41
N PHE A 79 12.73 2.63 1.64
CA PHE A 79 11.26 2.65 1.67
C PHE A 79 10.68 1.34 1.12
N TYR A 80 11.24 0.82 0.03
CA TYR A 80 10.76 -0.39 -0.61
C TYR A 80 11.26 -1.66 0.06
N SER A 81 12.46 -1.62 0.63
CA SER A 81 13.05 -2.74 1.37
C SER A 81 12.59 -2.83 2.84
N SER A 82 11.89 -1.83 3.38
CA SER A 82 11.33 -1.91 4.73
C SER A 82 10.08 -2.79 4.81
N GLN A 83 9.97 -3.56 5.90
CA GLN A 83 8.73 -4.25 6.25
C GLN A 83 7.63 -3.25 6.62
N ARG A 84 6.39 -3.66 6.41
CA ARG A 84 5.22 -2.83 6.71
C ARG A 84 4.40 -3.42 7.85
N SER A 85 4.01 -2.56 8.78
CA SER A 85 3.13 -2.90 9.90
C SER A 85 1.67 -2.87 9.48
N ASN A 86 0.89 -3.87 9.91
CA ASN A 86 -0.55 -3.90 9.73
C ASN A 86 -1.26 -3.09 10.82
N GLU A 87 -1.11 -1.77 10.75
CA GLU A 87 -1.67 -0.83 11.73
C GLU A 87 -2.03 0.50 11.09
N CYS A 88 -2.86 1.29 11.78
CA CYS A 88 -3.20 2.64 11.37
C CYS A 88 -1.95 3.53 11.42
N VAL A 89 -1.57 4.12 10.28
CA VAL A 89 -0.39 5.01 10.19
C VAL A 89 -0.56 6.35 10.93
N VAL A 90 -1.78 6.67 11.38
CA VAL A 90 -2.09 7.93 12.08
C VAL A 90 -2.04 7.74 13.59
N CYS A 91 -2.65 6.67 14.12
CA CYS A 91 -2.80 6.48 15.57
C CYS A 91 -2.26 5.15 16.11
N GLY A 92 -1.73 4.26 15.26
CA GLY A 92 -1.18 2.96 15.68
C GLY A 92 -2.20 1.86 15.98
N GLU A 93 -3.50 2.09 15.73
CA GLU A 93 -4.55 1.07 15.91
C GLU A 93 -4.28 -0.21 15.09
N ARG A 94 -4.37 -1.39 15.73
CA ARG A 94 -4.07 -2.71 15.16
C ARG A 94 -5.28 -3.64 15.03
N GLY A 95 -6.39 -3.34 15.71
CA GLY A 95 -7.58 -4.17 15.70
C GLY A 95 -8.42 -4.01 14.43
N HIS A 96 -8.44 -2.82 13.83
CA HIS A 96 -9.19 -2.54 12.62
C HIS A 96 -8.53 -1.49 11.75
N TYR A 97 -8.46 -1.75 10.45
CA TYR A 97 -7.87 -0.84 9.47
C TYR A 97 -8.35 -1.17 8.06
N LEU A 98 -8.33 -0.16 7.20
CA LEU A 98 -8.66 -0.27 5.80
C LEU A 98 -7.63 0.49 4.96
N ARG A 99 -7.57 0.14 3.67
CA ARG A 99 -6.70 0.82 2.70
C ARG A 99 -7.30 2.17 2.35
N TYR A 100 -6.57 3.23 2.61
CA TYR A 100 -6.90 4.60 2.25
C TYR A 100 -5.96 5.10 1.15
N ARG A 101 -6.54 5.73 0.13
CA ARG A 101 -5.77 6.34 -0.96
C ARG A 101 -5.51 7.79 -0.60
N ILE A 102 -4.25 8.15 -0.41
CA ILE A 102 -3.82 9.53 -0.13
C ILE A 102 -4.22 10.44 -1.30
N VAL A 103 -3.98 9.98 -2.53
CA VAL A 103 -4.39 10.70 -3.74
C VAL A 103 -5.72 10.14 -4.24
N PRO A 104 -6.79 10.96 -4.31
CA PRO A 104 -8.07 10.58 -4.91
C PRO A 104 -7.92 10.04 -6.33
N SER A 105 -8.77 9.07 -6.70
CA SER A 105 -8.72 8.44 -8.02
C SER A 105 -8.98 9.42 -9.17
N CYS A 106 -9.84 10.42 -8.94
CA CYS A 106 -10.15 11.48 -9.90
C CYS A 106 -8.90 12.29 -10.29
N TYR A 107 -7.95 12.52 -9.38
CA TYR A 107 -6.68 13.17 -9.69
C TYR A 107 -5.63 12.17 -10.18
N ARG A 108 -5.53 11.00 -9.53
CA ARG A 108 -4.50 9.99 -9.86
C ARG A 108 -4.57 9.51 -11.30
N ARG A 109 -5.75 9.51 -11.93
CA ARG A 109 -5.91 9.13 -13.36
C ARG A 109 -5.14 10.07 -14.31
N HIS A 110 -4.89 11.31 -13.92
CA HIS A 110 -4.18 12.31 -14.72
C HIS A 110 -2.67 12.32 -14.47
N PHE A 111 -2.18 11.57 -13.47
CA PHE A 111 -0.75 11.53 -13.17
C PHE A 111 0.07 10.91 -14.33
N PRO A 112 1.31 11.34 -14.54
CA PRO A 112 2.22 10.68 -15.47
C PRO A 112 2.47 9.22 -15.05
N VAL A 113 2.80 8.36 -16.01
CA VAL A 113 2.94 6.90 -15.79
C VAL A 113 3.95 6.57 -14.70
N HIS A 114 5.08 7.28 -14.64
CA HIS A 114 6.13 7.06 -13.64
C HIS A 114 5.68 7.30 -12.18
N LEU A 115 4.61 8.08 -11.95
CA LEU A 115 4.01 8.27 -10.63
C LEU A 115 2.86 7.28 -10.32
N LYS A 116 2.45 6.48 -11.31
CA LYS A 116 1.37 5.47 -11.20
C LYS A 116 1.89 4.05 -10.96
N SER A 117 3.11 3.76 -11.39
CA SER A 117 3.76 2.43 -11.30
C SER A 117 4.01 2.00 -9.86
N HIS A 118 4.27 2.93 -8.94
CA HIS A 118 4.61 2.66 -7.54
C HIS A 118 3.45 2.97 -6.58
N ARG A 119 2.46 2.07 -6.53
CA ARG A 119 1.23 2.26 -5.72
C ARG A 119 1.41 2.11 -4.20
N SER A 120 2.58 1.66 -3.74
CA SER A 120 2.87 1.50 -2.31
C SER A 120 3.07 2.83 -1.59
N HIS A 121 3.24 3.93 -2.32
CA HIS A 121 3.52 5.25 -1.75
C HIS A 121 2.26 5.95 -1.27
N ASP A 122 1.17 5.79 -2.02
CA ASP A 122 -0.04 6.59 -1.86
C ASP A 122 -1.25 5.78 -1.37
N ILE A 123 -1.03 4.52 -0.98
CA ILE A 123 -2.03 3.66 -0.35
C ILE A 123 -1.53 3.25 1.03
N VAL A 124 -2.21 3.70 2.07
CA VAL A 124 -1.83 3.49 3.48
C VAL A 124 -2.95 2.79 4.25
N LEU A 125 -2.62 2.26 5.44
CA LEU A 125 -3.60 1.69 6.35
C LEU A 125 -4.03 2.73 7.38
N VAL A 126 -5.34 2.90 7.55
CA VAL A 126 -5.93 3.77 8.56
C VAL A 126 -7.07 3.05 9.26
N CYS A 127 -7.28 3.30 10.54
CA CYS A 127 -8.47 2.83 11.23
C CYS A 127 -9.70 3.63 10.78
N ILE A 128 -10.90 3.19 11.17
CA ILE A 128 -12.15 3.84 10.71
C ILE A 128 -12.26 5.27 11.21
N SER A 129 -11.88 5.54 12.46
CA SER A 129 -11.94 6.89 13.00
C SER A 129 -10.99 7.85 12.26
N CYS A 130 -9.77 7.41 11.97
CA CYS A 130 -8.81 8.20 11.19
C CYS A 130 -9.23 8.30 9.72
N HIS A 131 -9.85 7.28 9.14
CA HIS A 131 -10.41 7.32 7.80
C HIS A 131 -11.49 8.40 7.67
N GLU A 132 -12.45 8.43 8.59
CA GLU A 132 -13.50 9.46 8.59
C GLU A 132 -12.92 10.87 8.72
N ALA A 133 -11.93 11.07 9.58
CA ALA A 133 -11.25 12.35 9.71
C ALA A 133 -10.50 12.74 8.42
N ALA A 134 -9.70 11.83 7.88
CA ALA A 134 -8.94 12.06 6.65
C ALA A 134 -9.86 12.35 5.46
N GLN A 135 -10.98 11.63 5.35
CA GLN A 135 -11.96 11.82 4.28
C GLN A 135 -12.63 13.20 4.36
N ARG A 136 -13.04 13.64 5.56
CA ARG A 136 -13.63 14.98 5.73
C ARG A 136 -12.66 16.07 5.29
N THR A 137 -11.41 16.02 5.76
CA THR A 137 -10.39 17.00 5.36
C THR A 137 -10.06 16.92 3.88
N ALA A 138 -9.99 15.72 3.30
CA ALA A 138 -9.77 15.56 1.86
C ALA A 138 -10.92 16.15 1.03
N ASP A 139 -12.16 16.05 1.49
CA ASP A 139 -13.31 16.63 0.82
C ASP A 139 -13.37 18.17 0.97
N GLU A 140 -12.87 18.72 2.07
CA GLU A 140 -12.67 20.17 2.24
C GLU A 140 -11.63 20.71 1.25
N VAL A 141 -10.43 20.13 1.21
CA VAL A 141 -9.36 20.52 0.29
C VAL A 141 -9.79 20.41 -1.17
N LYS A 142 -10.59 19.39 -1.51
CA LYS A 142 -11.18 19.24 -2.85
C LYS A 142 -12.06 20.42 -3.25
N ARG A 143 -12.89 20.92 -2.33
CA ARG A 143 -13.76 22.08 -2.58
C ARG A 143 -12.96 23.36 -2.72
N GLU A 144 -11.89 23.51 -1.95
CA GLU A 144 -10.96 24.65 -2.08
C GLU A 144 -10.29 24.65 -3.47
N LEU A 145 -9.79 23.50 -3.92
CA LEU A 145 -9.19 23.35 -5.25
C LEU A 145 -10.18 23.57 -6.39
N GLU A 146 -11.44 23.13 -6.22
CA GLU A 146 -12.51 23.40 -7.18
C GLU A 146 -12.77 24.91 -7.30
N ALA A 147 -12.82 25.64 -6.19
CA ALA A 147 -13.01 27.09 -6.17
C ALA A 147 -11.81 27.85 -6.77
N GLU A 148 -10.58 27.40 -6.52
CA GLU A 148 -9.36 28.05 -7.00
C GLU A 148 -9.13 27.82 -8.50
N HIS A 149 -9.38 26.60 -8.99
CA HIS A 149 -8.98 26.20 -10.33
C HIS A 149 -10.15 25.94 -11.29
N ALA A 150 -11.40 26.09 -10.84
CA ALA A 150 -12.62 25.79 -11.61
C ALA A 150 -12.62 24.36 -12.21
N ILE A 151 -12.01 23.41 -11.50
CA ILE A 151 -11.94 22.02 -11.93
C ILE A 151 -13.10 21.24 -11.28
N PRO A 152 -14.04 20.68 -12.05
CA PRO A 152 -15.13 19.89 -11.49
C PRO A 152 -14.60 18.60 -10.83
N LEU A 153 -15.14 18.28 -9.65
CA LEU A 153 -14.78 17.11 -8.84
C LEU A 153 -15.16 15.76 -9.47
#